data_AF-A0A412G7Z5-F1
#
_entry.id   AF-A0A412G7Z5-F1
#
_cell.length_a   1.000
_cell.length_b   1.000
_cell.length_c   1.000
_cell.angle_alpha   90.00
_cell.angle_beta   90.00
_cell.angle_gamma   90.00
#
_symmetry.space_group_name_H-M   'P 1'
#
loop_
_entity.id
_entity.type
_entity.pdbx_description
1 polymer ?
#
loop_
_entity_poly.entity_id
_entity_poly.type
_entity_poly.pdbx_seq_one_letter_code
_entity_poly.pdbx_strand_id
1 'polypeptide(L)'
;MKKNQKQLAVSKTEAEATNMVIESTGNELIIAPDEMGNHPNFIESNTSAITLEELTNKNIIPTFCDNTLTISHQNFIGAVSKVAEQIFGELTPVECRVSHPIIGRVPSAQNKKASELREDEKTVFYQRLAWVAHARNLTNTINGQTVNLCIGGVRAYNEDKLYRPQTPMKFKIFVGWKVRVCSNLCLTCDGFSGTIECMTEADIMQKALELFSGFNPRKEETLGLLENLQSTEISEELFCKIIGRLRLYQFLPVNEQKALPSLNIGDQAVNTMVKGYVSNPNFGKKEGEIITCWNLLQLANEAVKSSYIDTWLDRNRNCTDFALGIQQAIEGNDTEGYSWFLN
;
A
#
# COMPACT_ATOMS: atom_id res chain seq x y z
N MET A 1 -71.93 -12.28 13.70
CA MET A 1 -71.57 -13.69 13.39
C MET A 1 -70.14 -13.73 12.87
N LYS A 2 -69.32 -14.65 13.41
CA LYS A 2 -67.87 -14.80 13.21
C LYS A 2 -67.50 -15.34 11.82
N LYS A 3 -66.35 -14.89 11.27
CA LYS A 3 -65.22 -15.65 10.65
C LYS A 3 -64.30 -14.63 9.94
N ASN A 4 -63.17 -14.21 10.52
CA ASN A 4 -61.81 -14.82 10.54
C ASN A 4 -61.22 -15.24 9.18
N GLN A 5 -60.22 -14.48 8.71
CA GLN A 5 -59.01 -14.94 7.99
C GLN A 5 -57.94 -13.82 8.11
N LYS A 6 -57.09 -13.88 9.14
CA LYS A 6 -55.65 -14.22 9.10
C LYS A 6 -54.79 -13.35 8.16
N GLN A 7 -54.24 -12.28 8.74
CA GLN A 7 -52.99 -11.64 8.32
C GLN A 7 -51.82 -12.48 8.86
N LEU A 8 -50.89 -12.87 7.99
CA LEU A 8 -49.64 -13.53 8.37
C LEU A 8 -48.56 -12.45 8.55
N ALA A 9 -48.04 -12.34 9.76
CA ALA A 9 -46.81 -11.65 10.08
C ALA A 9 -45.61 -12.54 9.70
N VAL A 10 -44.55 -11.95 9.14
CA VAL A 10 -43.23 -12.58 9.06
C VAL A 10 -42.24 -11.68 9.78
N SER A 11 -41.58 -12.32 10.73
CA SER A 11 -40.71 -11.83 11.79
C SER A 11 -39.37 -11.29 11.30
N LYS A 12 -38.90 -10.26 11.99
CA LYS A 12 -37.48 -9.89 12.09
C LYS A 12 -36.80 -10.92 12.99
N THR A 13 -35.69 -11.49 12.55
CA THR A 13 -34.89 -12.42 13.35
C THR A 13 -33.73 -11.67 13.98
N GLU A 14 -33.68 -11.76 15.31
CA GLU A 14 -32.58 -11.35 16.19
C GLU A 14 -31.37 -12.27 15.95
N ALA A 15 -30.16 -11.70 15.97
CA ALA A 15 -28.92 -12.47 16.04
C ALA A 15 -28.24 -12.19 17.37
N GLU A 16 -27.91 -13.29 18.04
CA GLU A 16 -27.68 -13.46 19.47
C GLU A 16 -26.36 -12.84 19.95
N ALA A 17 -26.44 -12.11 21.07
CA ALA A 17 -25.29 -11.73 21.87
C ALA A 17 -24.77 -12.97 22.63
N THR A 18 -23.55 -13.41 22.33
CA THR A 18 -22.89 -14.45 23.13
C THR A 18 -21.86 -13.78 24.04
N ASN A 19 -22.17 -13.74 25.34
CA ASN A 19 -21.22 -13.42 26.40
C ASN A 19 -20.14 -14.52 26.48
N MET A 20 -18.87 -14.16 26.40
CA MET A 20 -17.77 -15.04 26.81
C MET A 20 -17.21 -14.56 28.16
N VAL A 21 -17.35 -15.47 29.12
CA VAL A 21 -16.74 -15.43 30.45
C VAL A 21 -15.22 -15.59 30.29
N ILE A 22 -14.45 -14.73 30.96
CA ILE A 22 -12.99 -14.80 31.03
C ILE A 22 -12.63 -15.76 32.16
N GLU A 23 -12.12 -16.95 31.84
CA GLU A 23 -11.35 -17.77 32.77
C GLU A 23 -9.87 -17.71 32.41
N SER A 24 -9.07 -17.34 33.41
CA SER A 24 -7.62 -17.19 33.32
C SER A 24 -6.91 -18.50 33.66
N THR A 25 -6.25 -19.12 32.67
CA THR A 25 -5.11 -20.01 32.90
C THR A 25 -4.16 -19.92 31.70
N GLY A 26 -2.87 -19.78 31.98
CA GLY A 26 -1.84 -19.43 31.00
C GLY A 26 -1.37 -20.56 30.07
N ASN A 27 -0.45 -20.13 29.21
CA ASN A 27 0.35 -20.83 28.21
C ASN A 27 -0.22 -21.01 26.79
N GLU A 28 0.61 -20.54 25.85
CA GLU A 28 0.58 -20.70 24.38
C GLU A 28 -0.53 -19.95 23.63
N LEU A 29 -0.15 -18.78 23.09
CA LEU A 29 -0.87 -18.10 22.03
C LEU A 29 -0.89 -18.99 20.78
N ILE A 30 -1.92 -19.82 20.66
CA ILE A 30 -2.28 -20.47 19.42
C ILE A 30 -2.75 -19.35 18.48
N ILE A 31 -1.87 -18.91 17.58
CA ILE A 31 -2.23 -18.00 16.49
C ILE A 31 -3.23 -18.76 15.61
N ALA A 32 -4.50 -18.34 15.67
CA ALA A 32 -5.56 -18.88 14.82
C ALA A 32 -5.15 -18.73 13.34
N PRO A 33 -5.49 -19.70 12.47
CA PRO A 33 -5.24 -19.59 11.05
C PRO A 33 -5.92 -18.32 10.52
N ASP A 34 -5.12 -17.49 9.86
CA ASP A 34 -5.47 -16.20 9.29
C ASP A 34 -6.80 -16.30 8.53
N GLU A 35 -7.88 -15.77 9.14
CA GLU A 35 -9.06 -15.43 8.38
C GLU A 35 -8.62 -14.37 7.37
N MET A 36 -8.49 -14.75 6.09
CA MET A 36 -8.51 -13.84 4.93
C MET A 36 -9.82 -13.01 4.85
N GLY A 37 -10.53 -12.88 5.97
CA GLY A 37 -11.75 -12.14 6.16
C GLY A 37 -11.46 -10.65 6.24
N ASN A 38 -11.75 -9.97 5.13
CA ASN A 38 -12.17 -8.58 5.07
C ASN A 38 -11.24 -7.57 5.78
N HIS A 39 -9.97 -7.50 5.36
CA HIS A 39 -9.14 -6.32 5.65
C HIS A 39 -9.27 -5.27 4.53
N PRO A 40 -9.05 -3.97 4.81
CA PRO A 40 -9.10 -2.94 3.77
C PRO A 40 -8.04 -3.16 2.69
N ASN A 41 -8.29 -2.62 1.49
CA ASN A 41 -7.35 -2.73 0.38
C ASN A 41 -6.06 -1.92 0.69
N PHE A 42 -4.90 -2.44 0.30
CA PHE A 42 -3.64 -1.69 0.40
C PHE A 42 -3.52 -0.55 -0.63
N ILE A 43 -4.35 -0.61 -1.69
CA ILE A 43 -4.48 0.43 -2.71
C ILE A 43 -5.95 0.53 -3.15
N GLU A 44 -6.46 1.75 -3.20
CA GLU A 44 -7.88 2.09 -3.46
C GLU A 44 -8.07 2.91 -4.74
N SER A 45 -7.01 3.06 -5.54
CA SER A 45 -7.13 3.62 -6.88
C SER A 45 -7.92 2.71 -7.82
N ASN A 46 -8.23 3.20 -9.03
CA ASN A 46 -8.97 2.47 -10.06
C ASN A 46 -8.17 1.25 -10.55
N THR A 47 -8.26 0.17 -9.79
CA THR A 47 -7.52 -1.08 -9.91
C THR A 47 -8.48 -2.26 -9.73
N SER A 48 -8.10 -3.42 -10.24
CA SER A 48 -8.85 -4.67 -10.06
C SER A 48 -7.99 -5.67 -9.29
N ALA A 49 -8.62 -6.41 -8.37
CA ALA A 49 -7.99 -7.59 -7.78
C ALA A 49 -7.80 -8.67 -8.84
N ILE A 50 -6.71 -9.41 -8.75
CA ILE A 50 -6.43 -10.58 -9.57
C ILE A 50 -5.67 -11.60 -8.72
N THR A 51 -5.92 -12.89 -8.91
CA THR A 51 -5.14 -13.92 -8.20
C THR A 51 -3.81 -14.18 -8.91
N LEU A 52 -2.81 -14.69 -8.19
CA LEU A 52 -1.55 -15.13 -8.81
C LEU A 52 -1.79 -16.25 -9.85
N GLU A 53 -2.77 -17.12 -9.61
CA GLU A 53 -3.19 -18.16 -10.56
C GLU A 53 -3.72 -17.57 -11.87
N GLU A 54 -4.65 -16.62 -11.80
CA GLU A 54 -5.18 -15.94 -13.00
C GLU A 54 -4.11 -15.16 -13.74
N LEU A 55 -3.23 -14.49 -13.00
CA LEU A 55 -2.09 -13.77 -13.56
C LEU A 55 -1.06 -14.71 -14.21
N THR A 56 -0.99 -15.97 -13.78
CA THR A 56 -0.13 -16.99 -14.41
C THR A 56 -0.79 -17.62 -15.63
N ASN A 57 -2.09 -17.91 -15.56
CA ASN A 57 -2.80 -18.74 -16.55
C ASN A 57 -3.52 -17.94 -17.64
N LYS A 58 -3.87 -16.67 -17.39
CA LYS A 58 -4.70 -15.85 -18.30
C LYS A 58 -3.98 -14.61 -18.86
N ASN A 59 -2.95 -14.11 -18.16
CA ASN A 59 -2.24 -12.90 -18.56
C ASN A 59 -1.13 -13.23 -19.58
N ILE A 60 -1.23 -12.67 -20.80
CA ILE A 60 -0.16 -12.81 -21.80
C ILE A 60 1.08 -12.01 -21.40
N ILE A 61 2.25 -12.42 -21.88
CA ILE A 61 3.51 -11.74 -21.59
C ILE A 61 3.86 -10.86 -22.80
N PRO A 62 3.95 -9.53 -22.65
CA PRO A 62 4.35 -8.68 -23.76
C PRO A 62 5.85 -8.83 -24.05
N THR A 63 6.25 -8.55 -25.29
CA THR A 63 7.64 -8.55 -25.76
C THR A 63 8.12 -7.14 -26.06
N PHE A 64 9.43 -6.95 -26.13
CA PHE A 64 10.03 -5.79 -26.78
C PHE A 64 9.88 -5.89 -28.32
N CYS A 65 10.21 -4.82 -29.04
CA CYS A 65 10.05 -4.78 -30.50
C CYS A 65 10.98 -5.74 -31.25
N ASP A 66 12.05 -6.20 -30.60
CA ASP A 66 12.98 -7.22 -31.11
C ASP A 66 12.53 -8.66 -30.78
N ASN A 67 11.29 -8.82 -30.28
CA ASN A 67 10.68 -10.07 -29.84
C ASN A 67 11.32 -10.72 -28.61
N THR A 68 12.22 -10.03 -27.90
CA THR A 68 12.69 -10.51 -26.60
C THR A 68 11.56 -10.47 -25.58
N LEU A 69 11.48 -11.50 -24.74
CA LEU A 69 10.47 -11.57 -23.69
C LEU A 69 10.77 -10.54 -22.60
N THR A 70 9.72 -9.89 -22.10
CA THR A 70 9.82 -9.21 -20.82
C THR A 70 9.86 -10.24 -19.69
N ILE A 71 10.44 -9.89 -18.55
CA ILE A 71 10.12 -10.60 -17.29
C ILE A 71 8.60 -10.54 -17.13
N SER A 72 7.95 -11.54 -16.57
CA SER A 72 6.49 -11.51 -16.36
C SER A 72 6.14 -10.96 -14.97
N HIS A 73 4.91 -10.52 -14.75
CA HIS A 73 4.46 -10.06 -13.43
C HIS A 73 4.59 -11.16 -12.37
N GLN A 74 4.21 -12.39 -12.71
CA GLN A 74 4.31 -13.57 -11.86
C GLN A 74 5.76 -13.97 -11.57
N ASN A 75 6.67 -13.84 -12.54
CA ASN A 75 8.09 -14.12 -12.32
C ASN A 75 8.72 -13.08 -11.41
N PHE A 76 8.32 -11.80 -11.56
CA PHE A 76 8.72 -10.74 -10.62
C PHE A 76 8.26 -11.05 -9.19
N ILE A 77 6.97 -11.39 -9.00
CA ILE A 77 6.43 -11.78 -7.69
C ILE A 77 7.21 -12.96 -7.11
N GLY A 78 7.40 -14.02 -7.91
CA GLY A 78 8.10 -15.23 -7.48
C GLY A 78 9.57 -14.98 -7.10
N ALA A 79 10.30 -14.20 -7.89
CA ALA A 79 11.69 -13.85 -7.63
C ALA A 79 11.86 -13.13 -6.30
N VAL A 80 11.03 -12.12 -6.03
CA VAL A 80 11.08 -11.35 -4.78
C VAL A 80 10.58 -12.17 -3.60
N SER A 81 9.46 -12.88 -3.75
CA SER A 81 8.87 -13.70 -2.67
C SER A 81 9.84 -14.78 -2.20
N LYS A 82 10.54 -15.44 -3.13
CA LYS A 82 11.54 -16.46 -2.81
C LYS A 82 12.67 -15.92 -1.92
N VAL A 83 13.14 -14.70 -2.18
CA VAL A 83 14.20 -14.08 -1.36
C VAL A 83 13.64 -13.61 -0.02
N ALA A 84 12.42 -13.07 0.00
CA ALA A 84 11.75 -12.68 1.23
C ALA A 84 11.51 -13.89 2.16
N GLU A 85 11.08 -15.03 1.64
CA GLU A 85 10.88 -16.26 2.40
C GLU A 85 12.18 -16.77 3.05
N GLN A 86 13.31 -16.63 2.35
CA GLN A 86 14.62 -17.01 2.88
C GLN A 86 15.06 -16.14 4.06
N ILE A 87 14.67 -14.86 4.09
CA ILE A 87 15.14 -13.90 5.09
C ILE A 87 14.14 -13.75 6.25
N PHE A 88 12.85 -13.68 5.94
CA PHE A 88 11.78 -13.33 6.88
C PHE A 88 10.88 -14.53 7.26
N GLY A 89 11.08 -15.69 6.62
CA GLY A 89 10.26 -16.88 6.83
C GLY A 89 8.98 -16.89 5.98
N GLU A 90 8.05 -17.79 6.32
CA GLU A 90 6.84 -18.02 5.52
C GLU A 90 6.00 -16.75 5.30
N LEU A 91 5.59 -16.53 4.06
CA LEU A 91 4.70 -15.44 3.68
C LEU A 91 3.23 -15.87 3.60
N THR A 92 2.33 -14.92 3.79
CA THR A 92 0.91 -15.07 3.43
C THR A 92 0.75 -15.20 1.90
N PRO A 93 -0.39 -15.71 1.41
CA PRO A 93 -0.71 -15.62 -0.01
C PRO A 93 -0.57 -14.19 -0.53
N VAL A 94 -0.05 -14.05 -1.74
CA VAL A 94 0.14 -12.74 -2.38
C VAL A 94 -1.20 -12.11 -2.75
N GLU A 95 -1.38 -10.86 -2.36
CA GLU A 95 -2.49 -10.01 -2.81
C GLU A 95 -2.02 -9.17 -4.02
N CYS A 96 -2.69 -9.28 -5.17
CA CYS A 96 -2.35 -8.51 -6.37
C CYS A 96 -3.44 -7.51 -6.75
N ARG A 97 -3.01 -6.33 -7.21
CA ARG A 97 -3.86 -5.30 -7.80
C ARG A 97 -3.27 -4.88 -9.13
N VAL A 98 -4.09 -4.90 -10.17
CA VAL A 98 -3.69 -4.56 -11.55
C VAL A 98 -4.50 -3.41 -12.10
N SER A 99 -3.95 -2.72 -13.10
CA SER A 99 -4.68 -1.70 -13.85
C SER A 99 -4.24 -1.63 -15.31
N HIS A 100 -4.98 -0.85 -16.10
CA HIS A 100 -4.71 -0.61 -17.52
C HIS A 100 -4.59 -1.93 -18.33
N PRO A 101 -5.69 -2.71 -18.41
CA PRO A 101 -5.69 -3.91 -19.24
C PRO A 101 -5.51 -3.54 -20.72
N ILE A 102 -4.56 -4.19 -21.38
CA ILE A 102 -4.38 -4.14 -22.83
C ILE A 102 -5.04 -5.38 -23.41
N ILE A 103 -6.14 -5.16 -24.12
CA ILE A 103 -6.99 -6.23 -24.63
C ILE A 103 -6.68 -6.42 -26.13
N GLY A 104 -6.15 -7.60 -26.46
CA GLY A 104 -6.04 -8.09 -27.83
C GLY A 104 -7.23 -8.96 -28.21
N ARG A 105 -7.38 -9.23 -29.51
CA ARG A 105 -8.41 -10.14 -30.06
C ARG A 105 -7.72 -11.29 -30.77
N VAL A 106 -8.26 -12.48 -30.62
CA VAL A 106 -7.84 -13.61 -31.46
C VAL A 106 -8.22 -13.36 -32.93
N PRO A 107 -7.49 -13.91 -33.92
CA PRO A 107 -7.74 -13.63 -35.34
C PRO A 107 -9.17 -13.90 -35.80
N SER A 108 -9.80 -14.96 -35.29
CA SER A 108 -11.18 -15.33 -35.63
C SER A 108 -12.24 -14.34 -35.12
N ALA A 109 -11.89 -13.46 -34.18
CA ALA A 109 -12.79 -12.48 -33.56
C ALA A 109 -12.42 -11.03 -33.89
N GLN A 110 -11.47 -10.78 -34.79
CA GLN A 110 -10.91 -9.44 -35.06
C GLN A 110 -11.97 -8.38 -35.37
N ASN A 111 -13.02 -8.72 -36.12
CA ASN A 111 -14.05 -7.79 -36.60
C ASN A 111 -15.31 -7.76 -35.73
N LYS A 112 -15.39 -8.54 -34.64
CA LYS A 112 -16.55 -8.53 -33.74
C LYS A 112 -16.68 -7.20 -33.03
N LYS A 113 -17.88 -6.76 -32.68
CA LYS A 113 -18.02 -5.58 -31.82
C LYS A 113 -17.50 -5.91 -30.42
N ALA A 114 -17.03 -4.90 -29.68
CA ALA A 114 -16.51 -5.12 -28.33
C ALA A 114 -17.55 -5.77 -27.39
N SER A 115 -18.83 -5.43 -27.57
CA SER A 115 -19.97 -6.02 -26.83
C SER A 115 -20.28 -7.48 -27.19
N GLU A 116 -19.73 -7.99 -28.29
CA GLU A 116 -19.99 -9.34 -28.82
C GLU A 116 -18.79 -10.30 -28.61
N LEU A 117 -17.68 -9.81 -28.06
CA LEU A 117 -16.49 -10.59 -27.78
C LEU A 117 -16.71 -11.46 -26.54
N ARG A 118 -16.50 -12.77 -26.69
CA ARG A 118 -16.38 -13.68 -25.56
C ARG A 118 -15.02 -13.51 -24.87
N GLU A 119 -14.89 -14.02 -23.64
CA GLU A 119 -13.63 -13.94 -22.89
C GLU A 119 -12.51 -14.80 -23.53
N ASP A 120 -12.84 -15.97 -24.09
CA ASP A 120 -11.91 -16.81 -24.83
C ASP A 120 -11.42 -16.18 -26.15
N GLU A 121 -12.10 -15.12 -26.61
CA GLU A 121 -11.74 -14.37 -27.82
C GLU A 121 -10.84 -13.17 -27.53
N LYS A 122 -10.57 -12.89 -26.25
CA LYS A 122 -9.74 -11.80 -25.78
C LYS A 122 -8.41 -12.35 -25.28
N THR A 123 -7.34 -11.63 -25.58
CA THR A 123 -6.09 -11.76 -24.83
C THR A 123 -5.93 -10.54 -23.96
N VAL A 124 -5.33 -10.68 -22.78
CA VAL A 124 -5.14 -9.56 -21.87
C VAL A 124 -3.76 -9.60 -21.26
N PHE A 125 -3.11 -8.45 -21.19
CA PHE A 125 -2.09 -8.21 -20.19
C PHE A 125 -2.34 -6.90 -19.45
N TYR A 126 -1.92 -6.82 -18.20
CA TYR A 126 -2.05 -5.60 -17.41
C TYR A 126 -0.78 -4.78 -17.48
N GLN A 127 -0.87 -3.49 -17.82
CA GLN A 127 0.34 -2.65 -17.87
C GLN A 127 0.95 -2.44 -16.50
N ARG A 128 0.14 -2.38 -15.43
CA ARG A 128 0.61 -2.09 -14.08
C ARG A 128 0.17 -3.16 -13.09
N LEU A 129 1.10 -3.56 -12.23
CA LEU A 129 0.90 -4.49 -11.11
C LEU A 129 1.44 -3.83 -9.83
N ALA A 130 0.65 -3.91 -8.76
CA ALA A 130 1.12 -3.81 -7.38
C ALA A 130 0.78 -5.11 -6.67
N TRP A 131 1.67 -5.57 -5.79
CA TRP A 131 1.40 -6.75 -4.97
C TRP A 131 2.00 -6.61 -3.59
N VAL A 132 1.40 -7.30 -2.62
CA VAL A 132 1.87 -7.37 -1.24
C VAL A 132 1.70 -8.78 -0.67
N ALA A 133 2.53 -9.12 0.31
CA ALA A 133 2.40 -10.28 1.18
C ALA A 133 2.98 -9.94 2.56
N HIS A 134 2.55 -10.62 3.63
CA HIS A 134 3.10 -10.43 4.97
C HIS A 134 3.89 -11.64 5.42
N ALA A 135 4.95 -11.42 6.19
CA ALA A 135 5.62 -12.51 6.90
C ALA A 135 4.74 -12.97 8.07
N ARG A 136 4.31 -14.24 8.06
CA ARG A 136 3.28 -14.77 8.99
C ARG A 136 3.68 -14.61 10.47
N ASN A 137 4.96 -14.78 10.76
CA ASN A 137 5.48 -14.79 12.12
C ASN A 137 6.10 -13.46 12.56
N LEU A 138 5.97 -12.39 11.75
CA LEU A 138 6.52 -11.07 12.04
C LEU A 138 5.39 -10.05 12.21
N THR A 139 4.69 -10.20 13.33
CA THR A 139 3.64 -9.29 13.80
C THR A 139 4.13 -8.53 15.02
N ASN A 140 3.79 -7.25 15.13
CA ASN A 140 4.06 -6.44 16.32
C ASN A 140 2.88 -5.52 16.64
N THR A 141 2.96 -4.77 17.74
CA THR A 141 2.00 -3.72 18.09
C THR A 141 2.73 -2.41 18.27
N ILE A 142 2.29 -1.37 17.56
CA ILE A 142 2.78 0.01 17.74
C ILE A 142 1.59 0.94 17.92
N ASN A 143 1.66 1.85 18.89
CA ASN A 143 0.63 2.88 19.10
C ASN A 143 -0.80 2.32 19.17
N GLY A 144 -0.95 1.17 19.82
CA GLY A 144 -2.24 0.46 19.95
C GLY A 144 -2.75 -0.24 18.69
N GLN A 145 -1.94 -0.35 17.64
CA GLN A 145 -2.29 -0.98 16.37
C GLN A 145 -1.42 -2.21 16.09
N THR A 146 -2.06 -3.31 15.68
CA THR A 146 -1.33 -4.47 15.15
C THR A 146 -0.72 -4.14 13.80
N VAL A 147 0.58 -4.41 13.65
CA VAL A 147 1.33 -4.26 12.41
C VAL A 147 1.96 -5.57 11.98
N ASN A 148 2.00 -5.81 10.68
CA ASN A 148 2.69 -6.96 10.09
C ASN A 148 3.85 -6.48 9.24
N LEU A 149 4.96 -7.22 9.23
CA LEU A 149 6.02 -6.99 8.28
C LEU A 149 5.51 -7.36 6.87
N CYS A 150 5.43 -6.36 6.01
CA CYS A 150 4.87 -6.43 4.67
C CYS A 150 5.98 -6.30 3.63
N ILE A 151 5.97 -7.21 2.67
CA ILE A 151 6.86 -7.24 1.51
C ILE A 151 6.00 -7.04 0.26
N GLY A 152 6.53 -6.41 -0.75
CA GLY A 152 5.84 -6.34 -2.03
C GLY A 152 6.61 -5.63 -3.10
N GLY A 153 5.90 -5.29 -4.16
CA GLY A 153 6.50 -4.58 -5.27
C GLY A 153 5.52 -4.01 -6.25
N VAL A 154 6.04 -3.11 -7.08
CA VAL A 154 5.33 -2.48 -8.18
C VAL A 154 6.09 -2.71 -9.47
N ARG A 155 5.32 -2.95 -10.53
CA ARG A 155 5.82 -3.01 -11.89
C ARG A 155 4.88 -2.30 -12.86
N ALA A 156 5.46 -1.58 -13.81
CA ALA A 156 4.74 -0.80 -14.80
C ALA A 156 5.39 -0.92 -16.19
N TYR A 157 4.81 -1.73 -17.08
CA TYR A 157 5.31 -1.95 -18.45
C TYR A 157 5.36 -0.65 -19.28
N ASN A 158 4.53 0.35 -18.95
CA ASN A 158 4.57 1.65 -19.61
C ASN A 158 5.89 2.40 -19.38
N GLU A 159 6.66 2.05 -18.35
CA GLU A 159 7.97 2.65 -18.06
C GLU A 159 9.13 1.99 -18.85
N ASP A 160 8.89 0.78 -19.38
CA ASP A 160 9.88 -0.05 -20.09
C ASP A 160 9.96 0.26 -21.60
N LYS A 161 9.02 1.05 -22.14
CA LYS A 161 9.00 1.47 -23.56
C LYS A 161 9.17 0.30 -24.54
N LEU A 162 8.29 -0.69 -24.44
CA LEU A 162 8.31 -1.95 -25.21
C LEU A 162 8.40 -1.82 -26.75
N TYR A 163 8.17 -0.63 -27.31
CA TYR A 163 8.37 -0.32 -28.71
C TYR A 163 9.86 -0.14 -29.11
N ARG A 164 10.79 -0.24 -28.16
CA ARG A 164 12.23 -0.24 -28.37
C ARG A 164 12.80 -1.67 -28.22
N PRO A 165 14.05 -1.93 -28.68
CA PRO A 165 14.76 -3.15 -28.34
C PRO A 165 14.89 -3.34 -26.83
N GLN A 166 15.23 -4.55 -26.38
CA GLN A 166 15.35 -4.84 -24.96
C GLN A 166 16.22 -3.82 -24.23
N THR A 167 15.65 -3.21 -23.20
CA THR A 167 16.36 -2.37 -22.23
C THR A 167 16.15 -2.94 -20.83
N PRO A 168 16.97 -2.53 -19.85
CA PRO A 168 16.69 -2.83 -18.46
C PRO A 168 15.24 -2.47 -18.10
N MET A 169 14.53 -3.45 -17.53
CA MET A 169 13.14 -3.30 -17.10
C MET A 169 13.10 -2.72 -15.69
N LYS A 170 12.06 -1.95 -15.39
CA LYS A 170 11.93 -1.23 -14.13
C LYS A 170 11.02 -1.93 -13.14
N PHE A 171 11.50 -2.05 -11.91
CA PHE A 171 10.77 -2.61 -10.79
C PHE A 171 10.95 -1.73 -9.57
N LYS A 172 10.03 -1.87 -8.61
CA LYS A 172 10.16 -1.29 -7.28
C LYS A 172 9.86 -2.39 -6.27
N ILE A 173 10.72 -2.57 -5.28
CA ILE A 173 10.60 -3.58 -4.23
C ILE A 173 10.57 -2.85 -2.89
N PHE A 174 9.79 -3.35 -1.95
CA PHE A 174 9.78 -2.81 -0.60
C PHE A 174 9.67 -3.91 0.46
N VAL A 175 10.09 -3.54 1.67
CA VAL A 175 9.79 -4.20 2.94
C VAL A 175 9.51 -3.11 3.97
N GLY A 176 8.46 -3.25 4.78
CA GLY A 176 8.10 -2.27 5.79
C GLY A 176 6.92 -2.73 6.63
N TRP A 177 6.38 -1.86 7.46
CA TRP A 177 5.31 -2.24 8.41
C TRP A 177 3.93 -1.81 7.87
N LYS A 178 2.98 -2.74 7.86
CA LYS A 178 1.59 -2.49 7.44
C LYS A 178 0.65 -2.55 8.64
N VAL A 179 -0.11 -1.49 8.85
CA VAL A 179 -1.13 -1.42 9.91
C VAL A 179 -2.36 -2.25 9.53
N ARG A 180 -2.70 -3.25 10.34
CA ARG A 180 -3.72 -4.26 10.01
C ARG A 180 -5.12 -3.67 9.82
N VAL A 181 -5.54 -2.73 10.68
CA VAL A 181 -6.93 -2.21 10.67
C VAL A 181 -7.29 -1.43 9.41
N CYS A 182 -6.29 -0.89 8.70
CA CYS A 182 -6.48 0.00 7.55
C CYS A 182 -5.66 -0.40 6.33
N SER A 183 -4.68 -1.31 6.44
CA SER A 183 -3.69 -1.58 5.38
C SER A 183 -2.82 -0.37 5.00
N ASN A 184 -2.67 0.62 5.89
CA ASN A 184 -1.68 1.69 5.70
C ASN A 184 -0.27 1.12 5.73
N LEU A 185 0.54 1.51 4.76
CA LEU A 185 1.90 1.01 4.58
C LEU A 185 2.93 2.06 5.02
N CYS A 186 3.58 1.81 6.14
CA CYS A 186 4.62 2.67 6.70
C CYS A 186 5.98 2.22 6.15
N LEU A 187 6.45 2.88 5.08
CA LEU A 187 7.74 2.62 4.45
C LEU A 187 8.79 3.63 4.88
N THR A 188 9.88 3.17 5.47
CA THR A 188 11.08 3.98 5.68
C THR A 188 12.02 3.89 4.47
N CYS A 189 12.99 4.79 4.41
CA CYS A 189 13.96 4.84 3.31
C CYS A 189 14.73 3.53 3.13
N ASP A 190 15.11 2.87 4.21
CA ASP A 190 15.84 1.61 4.17
C ASP A 190 14.99 0.39 3.79
N GLY A 191 13.67 0.56 3.76
CA GLY A 191 12.70 -0.44 3.34
C GLY A 191 12.23 -0.30 1.89
N PHE A 192 12.77 0.64 1.10
CA PHE A 192 12.33 0.88 -0.28
C PHE A 192 13.49 0.95 -1.26
N SER A 193 13.41 0.20 -2.36
CA SER A 193 14.49 0.14 -3.36
C SER A 193 14.59 1.39 -4.25
N GLY A 194 13.56 2.24 -4.30
CA GLY A 194 13.36 3.10 -5.45
C GLY A 194 13.13 2.30 -6.74
N THR A 195 13.33 2.92 -7.89
CA THR A 195 13.32 2.20 -9.17
C THR A 195 14.63 1.44 -9.35
N ILE A 196 14.55 0.12 -9.43
CA ILE A 196 15.65 -0.75 -9.83
C ILE A 196 15.51 -1.10 -11.31
N GLU A 197 16.63 -1.15 -12.01
CA GLU A 197 16.72 -1.55 -13.41
C GLU A 197 17.34 -2.94 -13.50
N CYS A 198 16.61 -3.90 -14.10
CA CYS A 198 16.97 -5.31 -14.12
C CYS A 198 16.82 -5.89 -15.54
N MET A 199 17.78 -6.72 -15.96
CA MET A 199 17.72 -7.44 -17.24
C MET A 199 17.12 -8.84 -17.04
N THR A 200 17.34 -9.43 -15.87
CA THR A 200 16.98 -10.82 -15.56
C THR A 200 16.31 -10.94 -14.20
N GLU A 201 15.64 -12.08 -13.95
CA GLU A 201 15.10 -12.40 -12.63
C GLU A 201 16.19 -12.53 -11.56
N ALA A 202 17.41 -12.95 -11.94
CA ALA A 202 18.54 -13.01 -11.03
C ALA A 202 18.94 -11.62 -10.53
N ASP A 203 18.87 -10.59 -11.39
CA ASP A 203 19.12 -9.21 -10.98
C ASP A 203 18.09 -8.74 -9.94
N ILE A 204 16.81 -9.09 -10.15
CA ILE A 204 15.73 -8.80 -9.21
C ILE A 204 15.98 -9.49 -7.87
N MET A 205 16.33 -10.78 -7.90
CA MET A 205 16.65 -11.54 -6.69
C MET A 205 17.83 -10.94 -5.93
N GLN A 206 18.88 -10.51 -6.64
CA GLN A 206 20.04 -9.86 -6.03
C GLN A 206 19.66 -8.51 -5.39
N LYS A 207 18.87 -7.69 -6.07
CA LYS A 207 18.38 -6.41 -5.51
C LYS A 207 17.45 -6.60 -4.32
N ALA A 208 16.58 -7.60 -4.37
CA ALA A 208 15.74 -8.00 -3.24
C ALA A 208 16.60 -8.46 -2.05
N LEU A 209 17.63 -9.26 -2.31
CA LEU A 209 18.54 -9.78 -1.27
C LEU A 209 19.27 -8.64 -0.57
N GLU A 210 19.80 -7.68 -1.33
CA GLU A 210 20.47 -6.48 -0.81
C GLU A 210 19.52 -5.67 0.10
N LEU A 211 18.31 -5.37 -0.39
CA LEU A 211 17.32 -4.60 0.36
C LEU A 211 16.91 -5.33 1.65
N PHE A 212 16.49 -6.58 1.54
CA PHE A 212 15.93 -7.34 2.65
C PHE A 212 17.00 -7.69 3.70
N SER A 213 18.22 -8.03 3.27
CA SER A 213 19.33 -8.28 4.21
C SER A 213 19.78 -7.00 4.93
N GLY A 214 19.69 -5.84 4.26
CA GLY A 214 19.97 -4.54 4.87
C GLY A 214 18.88 -4.10 5.86
N PHE A 215 17.61 -4.41 5.56
CA PHE A 215 16.47 -4.05 6.41
C PHE A 215 16.29 -4.99 7.62
N ASN A 216 16.50 -6.30 7.45
CA ASN A 216 16.23 -7.30 8.49
C ASN A 216 16.88 -7.01 9.87
N PRO A 217 18.15 -6.56 9.97
CA PRO A 217 18.73 -6.22 11.27
C PRO A 217 18.24 -4.88 11.85
N ARG A 218 17.59 -4.02 11.04
CA ARG A 218 17.08 -2.70 11.45
C ARG A 218 15.56 -2.66 11.66
N LYS A 219 14.83 -3.75 11.37
CA LYS A 219 13.36 -3.74 11.41
C LYS A 219 12.79 -3.30 12.76
N GLU A 220 13.44 -3.64 13.87
CA GLU A 220 13.07 -3.20 15.22
C GLU A 220 13.36 -1.71 15.45
N GLU A 221 14.45 -1.18 14.92
CA GLU A 221 14.75 0.26 14.95
C GLU A 221 13.69 1.05 14.17
N THR A 222 13.31 0.56 12.98
CA THR A 222 12.22 1.13 12.18
C THR A 222 10.91 1.17 12.96
N LEU A 223 10.58 0.12 13.73
CA LEU A 223 9.40 0.13 14.60
C LEU A 223 9.52 1.22 15.67
N GLY A 224 10.66 1.35 16.32
CA GLY A 224 10.89 2.38 17.34
C GLY A 224 10.73 3.79 16.77
N LEU A 225 11.20 4.05 15.56
CA LEU A 225 10.98 5.33 14.87
C LEU A 225 9.48 5.61 14.65
N LEU A 226 8.71 4.62 14.21
CA LEU A 226 7.27 4.75 13.98
C LEU A 226 6.48 4.88 15.29
N GLU A 227 6.88 4.15 16.34
CA GLU A 227 6.28 4.22 17.67
C GLU A 227 6.48 5.62 18.28
N ASN A 228 7.68 6.19 18.17
CA ASN A 228 8.01 7.52 18.68
C ASN A 228 7.13 8.64 18.09
N LEU A 229 6.55 8.47 16.89
CA LEU A 229 5.63 9.47 16.31
C LEU A 229 4.41 9.75 17.20
N GLN A 230 4.07 8.85 18.12
CA GLN A 230 2.96 9.00 19.06
C GLN A 230 3.25 10.01 20.19
N SER A 231 4.51 10.30 20.51
CA SER A 231 4.86 11.23 21.59
C SER A 231 4.87 12.69 21.15
N THR A 232 4.84 12.96 19.84
CA THR A 232 4.89 14.32 19.29
C THR A 232 3.50 14.83 18.96
N GLU A 233 2.96 15.67 19.84
CA GLU A 233 1.62 16.25 19.71
C GLU A 233 1.53 17.30 18.59
N ILE A 234 0.40 17.32 17.89
CA ILE A 234 0.03 18.30 16.87
C ILE A 234 -1.28 18.96 17.32
N SER A 235 -1.25 20.25 17.64
CA SER A 235 -2.48 21.00 17.92
C SER A 235 -3.32 21.16 16.65
N GLU A 236 -4.62 21.42 16.79
CA GLU A 236 -5.48 21.70 15.63
C GLU A 236 -4.99 22.90 14.82
N GLU A 237 -4.50 23.95 15.50
CA GLU A 237 -3.90 25.11 14.85
C GLU A 237 -2.67 24.70 14.02
N LEU A 238 -1.79 23.88 14.58
CA LEU A 238 -0.60 23.41 13.89
C LEU A 238 -0.96 22.52 12.70
N PHE A 239 -1.94 21.62 12.86
CA PHE A 239 -2.45 20.80 11.76
C PHE A 239 -2.98 21.68 10.62
N CYS A 240 -3.76 22.73 10.93
CA CYS A 240 -4.27 23.65 9.92
C CYS A 240 -3.15 24.41 9.21
N LYS A 241 -2.10 24.84 9.93
CA LYS A 241 -0.89 25.46 9.33
C LYS A 241 -0.18 24.49 8.39
N ILE A 242 0.04 23.24 8.82
CA ILE A 242 0.65 22.18 8.01
C ILE A 242 -0.16 21.98 6.72
N ILE A 243 -1.48 21.82 6.82
CA ILE A 243 -2.36 21.68 5.64
C ILE A 243 -2.26 22.89 4.71
N GLY A 244 -2.24 24.11 5.26
CA GLY A 244 -2.06 25.34 4.48
C GLY A 244 -0.74 25.37 3.73
N ARG A 245 0.35 24.96 4.38
CA ARG A 245 1.69 24.85 3.78
C ARG A 245 1.78 23.76 2.72
N LEU A 246 1.15 22.60 2.94
CA LEU A 246 1.06 21.53 1.93
C LEU A 246 0.33 21.98 0.66
N ARG A 247 -0.72 22.80 0.79
CA ARG A 247 -1.40 23.40 -0.36
C ARG A 247 -0.52 24.45 -1.04
N LEU A 248 0.10 25.35 -0.27
CA LEU A 248 0.96 26.40 -0.81
C LEU A 248 2.16 25.82 -1.57
N TYR A 249 2.78 24.77 -1.02
CA TYR A 249 3.95 24.09 -1.60
C TYR A 249 3.77 23.78 -3.08
N GLN A 250 2.59 23.27 -3.45
CA GLN A 250 2.27 22.85 -4.82
C GLN A 250 2.23 24.00 -5.83
N PHE A 251 2.09 25.24 -5.36
CA PHE A 251 2.03 26.44 -6.20
C PHE A 251 3.27 27.32 -6.08
N LEU A 252 4.26 26.93 -5.28
CA LEU A 252 5.53 27.64 -5.21
C LEU A 252 6.27 27.56 -6.55
N PRO A 253 7.10 28.56 -6.89
CA PRO A 253 8.07 28.44 -7.97
C PRO A 253 8.97 27.21 -7.81
N VAL A 254 9.35 26.58 -8.92
CA VAL A 254 10.14 25.32 -8.92
C VAL A 254 11.46 25.44 -8.16
N ASN A 255 12.11 26.60 -8.23
CA ASN A 255 13.33 26.88 -7.49
C ASN A 255 13.12 26.93 -5.96
N GLU A 256 11.97 27.43 -5.51
CA GLU A 256 11.61 27.45 -4.09
C GLU A 256 11.23 26.04 -3.61
N GLN A 257 10.46 25.28 -4.40
CA GLN A 257 10.15 23.87 -4.07
C GLN A 257 11.42 23.02 -3.92
N LYS A 258 12.42 23.23 -4.79
CA LYS A 258 13.71 22.52 -4.74
C LYS A 258 14.56 22.85 -3.51
N ALA A 259 14.29 23.97 -2.85
CA ALA A 259 14.98 24.37 -1.62
C ALA A 259 14.31 23.80 -0.35
N LEU A 260 13.15 23.16 -0.50
CA LEU A 260 12.38 22.56 0.58
C LEU A 260 12.44 21.03 0.51
N PRO A 261 12.10 20.32 1.60
CA PRO A 261 11.88 18.88 1.54
C PRO A 261 10.95 18.49 0.39
N SER A 262 11.29 17.40 -0.30
CA SER A 262 10.48 16.88 -1.40
C SER A 262 9.12 16.41 -0.87
N LEU A 263 8.04 16.85 -1.52
CA LEU A 263 6.68 16.47 -1.16
C LEU A 263 5.94 15.90 -2.39
N ASN A 264 5.63 14.61 -2.32
CA ASN A 264 4.89 13.85 -3.32
C ASN A 264 3.41 13.67 -2.95
N ILE A 265 2.90 14.45 -1.99
CA ILE A 265 1.50 14.46 -1.56
C ILE A 265 0.76 15.57 -2.32
N GLY A 266 -0.02 15.20 -3.33
CA GLY A 266 -0.78 16.15 -4.16
C GLY A 266 -2.05 16.69 -3.48
N ASP A 267 -2.64 17.77 -4.02
CA ASP A 267 -3.79 18.48 -3.42
C ASP A 267 -4.99 17.57 -3.13
N GLN A 268 -5.27 16.60 -4.00
CA GLN A 268 -6.32 15.60 -3.77
C GLN A 268 -6.04 14.75 -2.53
N ALA A 269 -4.79 14.33 -2.31
CA ALA A 269 -4.41 13.60 -1.11
C ALA A 269 -4.48 14.51 0.13
N VAL A 270 -4.05 15.78 0.03
CA VAL A 270 -4.21 16.77 1.11
C VAL A 270 -5.68 16.97 1.49
N ASN A 271 -6.58 17.08 0.50
CA ASN A 271 -8.02 17.15 0.76
C ASN A 271 -8.54 15.89 1.46
N THR A 272 -8.07 14.70 1.05
CA THR A 272 -8.41 13.44 1.72
C THR A 272 -7.88 13.37 3.15
N MET A 273 -6.67 13.89 3.42
CA MET A 273 -6.13 14.00 4.78
C MET A 273 -7.02 14.86 5.67
N VAL A 274 -7.51 16.01 5.17
CA VAL A 274 -8.44 16.87 5.92
C VAL A 274 -9.77 16.16 6.20
N LYS A 275 -10.32 15.46 5.20
CA LYS A 275 -11.52 14.63 5.41
C LYS A 275 -11.27 13.55 6.47
N GLY A 276 -10.12 12.89 6.40
CA GLY A 276 -9.70 11.87 7.37
C GLY A 276 -9.51 12.45 8.77
N TYR A 277 -8.91 13.62 8.90
CA TYR A 277 -8.77 14.32 10.19
C TYR A 277 -10.13 14.51 10.87
N VAL A 278 -11.19 14.82 10.11
CA VAL A 278 -12.52 15.03 10.68
C VAL A 278 -13.30 13.72 10.89
N SER A 279 -13.13 12.73 10.01
CA SER A 279 -14.08 11.61 9.89
C SER A 279 -13.47 10.21 10.03
N ASN A 280 -12.13 10.08 10.07
CA ASN A 280 -11.50 8.77 10.21
C ASN A 280 -11.68 8.26 11.65
N PRO A 281 -12.32 7.10 11.86
CA PRO A 281 -12.62 6.61 13.20
C PRO A 281 -11.38 6.16 13.98
N ASN A 282 -10.31 5.78 13.26
CA ASN A 282 -9.09 5.23 13.86
C ASN A 282 -8.08 6.35 14.19
N PHE A 283 -7.87 7.27 13.25
CA PHE A 283 -6.77 8.24 13.30
C PHE A 283 -7.20 9.71 13.23
N GLY A 284 -8.49 9.99 13.04
CA GLY A 284 -9.03 11.35 13.04
C GLY A 284 -9.09 11.96 14.44
N LYS A 285 -9.39 13.26 14.49
CA LYS A 285 -9.62 14.01 15.72
C LYS A 285 -10.80 13.40 16.49
N LYS A 286 -10.63 13.21 17.79
CA LYS A 286 -11.68 12.83 18.73
C LYS A 286 -11.77 13.87 19.84
N GLU A 287 -12.94 13.98 20.45
CA GLU A 287 -13.15 14.91 21.56
C GLU A 287 -12.26 14.51 22.76
N GLY A 288 -11.46 15.46 23.25
CA GLY A 288 -10.53 15.22 24.36
C GLY A 288 -9.23 14.50 23.99
N GLU A 289 -9.01 14.13 22.73
CA GLU A 289 -7.78 13.52 22.24
C GLU A 289 -6.97 14.50 21.38
N ILE A 290 -5.65 14.51 21.57
CA ILE A 290 -4.70 15.28 20.76
C ILE A 290 -4.18 14.36 19.65
N ILE A 291 -4.16 14.87 18.41
CA ILE A 291 -3.52 14.14 17.31
C ILE A 291 -2.00 14.27 17.41
N THR A 292 -1.28 13.29 16.91
CA THR A 292 0.18 13.25 16.96
C THR A 292 0.77 13.11 15.56
N CYS A 293 2.10 13.11 15.45
CA CYS A 293 2.76 12.79 14.19
C CYS A 293 2.39 11.37 13.70
N TRP A 294 2.00 10.44 14.59
CA TRP A 294 1.48 9.14 14.20
C TRP A 294 0.13 9.28 13.46
N ASN A 295 -0.80 10.07 13.99
CA ASN A 295 -2.05 10.37 13.29
C ASN A 295 -1.78 11.02 11.92
N LEU A 296 -0.86 11.98 11.85
CA LEU A 296 -0.48 12.64 10.59
C LEU A 296 0.01 11.63 9.54
N LEU A 297 0.92 10.72 9.93
CA LEU A 297 1.40 9.65 9.05
C LEU A 297 0.24 8.78 8.55
N GLN A 298 -0.61 8.32 9.45
CA GLN A 298 -1.71 7.42 9.12
C GLN A 298 -2.74 8.08 8.20
N LEU A 299 -3.07 9.35 8.43
CA LEU A 299 -3.95 10.12 7.54
C LEU A 299 -3.33 10.32 6.16
N ALA A 300 -2.01 10.55 6.09
CA ALA A 300 -1.28 10.68 4.83
C ALA A 300 -1.22 9.36 4.05
N ASN A 301 -0.89 8.24 4.72
CA ASN A 301 -0.88 6.91 4.11
C ASN A 301 -2.27 6.53 3.57
N GLU A 302 -3.32 6.78 4.34
CA GLU A 302 -4.71 6.55 3.91
C GLU A 302 -5.02 7.35 2.64
N ALA A 303 -4.65 8.64 2.62
CA ALA A 303 -4.90 9.51 1.50
C ALA A 303 -4.17 9.09 0.21
N VAL A 304 -2.98 8.50 0.31
CA VAL A 304 -2.20 8.09 -0.88
C VAL A 304 -2.59 6.70 -1.40
N LYS A 305 -3.50 5.95 -0.76
CA LYS A 305 -4.05 4.70 -1.34
C LYS A 305 -4.76 4.91 -2.67
N SER A 306 -5.32 6.10 -2.91
CA SER A 306 -5.93 6.43 -4.19
C SER A 306 -4.92 6.77 -5.30
N SER A 307 -3.62 6.64 -5.03
CA SER A 307 -2.56 6.89 -6.01
C SER A 307 -2.50 5.82 -7.10
N TYR A 308 -2.03 6.20 -8.28
CA TYR A 308 -1.72 5.24 -9.33
C TYR A 308 -0.61 4.29 -8.87
N ILE A 309 -0.72 3.01 -9.28
CA ILE A 309 0.21 1.93 -8.92
C ILE A 309 1.68 2.33 -9.05
N ASP A 310 2.06 2.97 -10.16
CA ASP A 310 3.42 3.39 -10.51
C ASP A 310 4.02 4.43 -9.55
N THR A 311 3.19 5.19 -8.84
CA THR A 311 3.63 6.23 -7.89
C THR A 311 3.30 5.91 -6.43
N TRP A 312 2.57 4.82 -6.18
CA TRP A 312 2.03 4.49 -4.86
C TRP A 312 3.13 4.28 -3.80
N LEU A 313 4.20 3.56 -4.13
CA LEU A 313 5.30 3.32 -3.18
C LEU A 313 6.09 4.58 -2.84
N ASP A 314 6.43 5.41 -3.83
CA ASP A 314 7.16 6.67 -3.61
C ASP A 314 6.36 7.62 -2.71
N ARG A 315 5.04 7.65 -2.89
CA ARG A 315 4.14 8.44 -2.06
C ARG A 315 4.04 7.91 -0.63
N ASN A 316 3.92 6.59 -0.44
CA ASN A 316 3.90 6.00 0.91
C ASN A 316 5.21 6.26 1.66
N ARG A 317 6.37 6.10 1.01
CA ARG A 317 7.66 6.46 1.61
C ARG A 317 7.69 7.94 1.99
N ASN A 318 7.27 8.81 1.08
CA ASN A 318 7.27 10.25 1.35
C ASN A 318 6.31 10.67 2.47
N CYS A 319 5.21 9.94 2.70
CA CYS A 319 4.36 10.14 3.87
C CYS A 319 5.12 9.88 5.18
N THR A 320 5.91 8.80 5.23
CA THR A 320 6.77 8.48 6.40
C THR A 320 7.84 9.54 6.59
N ASP A 321 8.56 9.91 5.51
CA ASP A 321 9.60 10.95 5.55
C ASP A 321 9.01 12.27 6.07
N PHE A 322 7.81 12.64 5.59
CA PHE A 322 7.13 13.85 6.01
C PHE A 322 6.76 13.83 7.49
N ALA A 323 6.17 12.73 7.98
CA ALA A 323 5.78 12.63 9.39
C ALA A 323 7.00 12.67 10.34
N LEU A 324 8.08 11.97 9.99
CA LEU A 324 9.34 12.00 10.74
C LEU A 324 9.97 13.40 10.68
N GLY A 325 9.99 14.03 9.52
CA GLY A 325 10.51 15.39 9.35
C GLY A 325 9.75 16.44 10.16
N ILE A 326 8.41 16.34 10.19
CA ILE A 326 7.56 17.20 11.04
C ILE A 326 7.84 16.96 12.52
N GLN A 327 8.01 15.71 12.95
CA GLN A 327 8.43 15.40 14.32
C GLN A 327 9.76 16.09 14.66
N GLN A 328 10.79 15.93 13.82
CA GLN A 328 12.09 16.55 14.05
C GLN A 328 12.00 18.08 14.09
N ALA A 329 11.14 18.69 13.28
CA ALA A 329 10.90 20.12 13.30
C ALA A 329 10.19 20.62 14.56
N ILE A 330 9.23 19.87 15.10
CA ILE A 330 8.58 20.20 16.37
C ILE A 330 9.57 20.07 17.54
N GLU A 331 10.44 19.07 17.50
CA GLU A 331 11.44 18.80 18.54
C GLU A 331 12.67 19.73 18.48
N GLY A 332 12.79 20.56 17.44
CA GLY A 332 13.92 21.48 17.25
C GLY A 332 15.18 20.83 16.66
N ASN A 333 15.05 19.63 16.08
CA ASN A 333 16.12 18.85 15.48
C ASN A 333 16.10 18.89 13.94
N ASP A 334 15.32 19.80 13.34
CA ASP A 334 15.17 19.90 11.88
C ASP A 334 16.48 20.31 11.20
N THR A 335 16.94 19.44 10.29
CA THR A 335 18.12 19.66 9.45
C THR A 335 17.79 19.69 7.96
N GLU A 336 16.56 19.37 7.58
CA GLU A 336 16.14 19.22 6.18
C GLU A 336 15.18 20.33 5.72
N GLY A 337 14.70 21.17 6.63
CA GLY A 337 13.84 22.32 6.33
C GLY A 337 12.34 22.05 6.50
N TYR A 338 11.96 21.02 7.26
CA TYR A 338 10.56 20.71 7.55
C TYR A 338 9.87 21.77 8.44
N SER A 339 10.64 22.57 9.16
CA SER A 339 10.14 23.73 9.92
C SER A 339 9.41 24.75 9.04
N TRP A 340 9.64 24.79 7.73
CA TRP A 340 8.85 25.59 6.80
C TRP A 340 7.35 25.23 6.81
N PHE A 341 7.02 23.96 7.05
CA PHE A 341 5.63 23.49 7.14
C PHE A 341 4.95 23.87 8.47
N LEU A 342 5.70 24.31 9.48
CA LEU A 342 5.19 24.69 10.80
C LEU A 342 4.97 26.20 10.95
N ASN A 343 5.70 27.00 10.17
CA ASN A 343 5.76 28.46 10.28
C ASN A 343 4.80 29.20 9.36
#